data_AF-A0A950KER8-F1
#
_entry.id   AF-A0A950KER8-F1
#
_cell.length_a   1.000
_cell.length_b   1.000
_cell.length_c   1.000
_cell.angle_alpha   90.00
_cell.angle_beta   90.00
_cell.angle_gamma   90.00
#
_symmetry.space_group_name_H-M   'P 1'
#
loop_
_entity.id
_entity.type
_entity.pdbx_description
1 polymer ?
#
loop_
_entity_poly.entity_id
_entity_poly.type
_entity_poly.pdbx_seq_one_letter_code
_entity_poly.pdbx_strand_id
1 'polypeptide(L)'
;MLWDRPELNTSRGFFESIEDLEDESHFARSLLRCRECGQLYSYEFFEIVDWEEGNDKQYSTFVPVNTTEEIAAVKDSSYITIHRFFPRLNGTHWVGK
;
A
#
# COMPACT_ATOMS: atom_id res chain seq x y z
N MET A 1 9.41 -11.50 8.86
CA MET A 1 9.02 -10.54 7.80
C MET A 1 7.71 -9.88 8.19
N LEU A 2 7.23 -8.82 7.53
CA LEU A 2 6.09 -8.03 8.05
C LEU A 2 4.79 -8.84 8.17
N TRP A 3 4.67 -9.95 7.45
CA TRP A 3 3.55 -10.92 7.54
C TRP A 3 3.65 -11.91 8.71
N ASP A 4 4.79 -11.98 9.40
CA ASP A 4 4.95 -12.78 10.63
C ASP A 4 4.62 -11.95 11.89
N ARG A 5 4.24 -10.68 11.71
CA ARG A 5 4.05 -9.69 12.77
C ARG A 5 2.78 -8.85 12.54
N PRO A 6 1.59 -9.41 12.81
CA PRO A 6 0.31 -8.73 12.62
C PRO A 6 0.15 -7.43 13.44
N GLU A 7 0.97 -7.24 14.48
CA GLU A 7 1.08 -6.02 15.28
C GLU A 7 1.76 -4.85 14.53
N LEU A 8 2.52 -5.15 13.47
CA LEU A 8 2.96 -4.16 12.49
C LEU A 8 1.73 -3.79 11.63
N ASN A 9 0.78 -3.12 12.29
CA ASN A 9 -0.31 -2.40 11.66
C ASN A 9 0.26 -1.61 10.48
N THR A 10 -0.50 -1.52 9.39
CA THR A 10 -0.24 -0.77 8.14
C THR A 10 0.11 0.73 8.31
N SER A 11 0.36 1.19 9.53
CA SER A 11 0.94 2.48 9.86
C SER A 11 2.23 2.72 9.08
N ARG A 12 2.28 3.84 8.35
CA ARG A 12 3.46 4.28 7.59
C ARG A 12 4.72 4.50 8.46
N GLY A 13 4.59 4.58 9.79
CA GLY A 13 5.72 4.82 10.69
C GLY A 13 6.82 3.75 10.66
N PHE A 14 6.48 2.51 10.30
CA PHE A 14 7.45 1.41 10.15
C PHE A 14 8.22 1.43 8.82
N PHE A 15 7.81 2.32 7.92
CA PHE A 15 8.32 2.37 6.56
C PHE A 15 9.04 3.70 6.29
N GLU A 16 9.97 3.63 5.35
CA GLU A 16 10.62 4.76 4.71
C GLU A 16 10.12 4.80 3.26
N SER A 17 9.65 5.96 2.80
CA SER A 17 9.36 6.13 1.38
C SER A 17 10.67 6.23 0.61
N ILE A 18 10.82 5.39 -0.41
CA ILE A 18 11.99 5.36 -1.29
C ILE A 18 11.69 6.13 -2.58
N GLU A 19 10.49 5.95 -3.13
CA GLU A 19 10.04 6.57 -4.37
C GLU A 19 8.52 6.69 -4.36
N ASP A 20 8.00 7.85 -4.73
CA ASP A 20 6.58 8.01 -5.04
C ASP A 20 6.39 7.70 -6.53
N LEU A 21 5.58 6.68 -6.80
CA LEU A 21 5.33 6.16 -8.15
C LEU A 21 4.12 6.85 -8.78
N GLU A 22 3.14 7.21 -7.95
CA GLU A 22 1.90 7.89 -8.32
C GLU A 22 1.32 8.60 -7.09
N ASP A 23 0.79 9.82 -7.24
CA ASP A 23 0.24 10.61 -6.14
C ASP A 23 -0.92 11.48 -6.66
N GLU A 24 -2.11 10.89 -6.67
CA GLU A 24 -3.37 11.53 -7.00
C GLU A 24 -4.26 11.65 -5.75
N SER A 25 -5.21 12.60 -5.74
CA SER A 25 -5.99 12.96 -4.55
C SER A 25 -6.64 11.78 -3.80
N HIS A 26 -7.00 10.70 -4.50
CA HIS A 26 -7.67 9.53 -3.92
C HIS A 26 -6.96 8.22 -4.25
N PHE A 27 -5.75 8.30 -4.80
CA PHE A 27 -4.97 7.14 -5.22
C PHE A 27 -3.48 7.46 -5.16
N ALA A 28 -2.72 6.66 -4.45
CA ALA A 28 -1.27 6.84 -4.40
C ALA A 28 -0.54 5.51 -4.46
N ARG A 29 0.62 5.51 -5.09
CA ARG A 29 1.55 4.38 -5.10
C ARG A 29 2.94 4.85 -4.72
N SER A 30 3.59 4.08 -3.85
CA SER A 30 4.97 4.35 -3.46
C SER A 30 5.75 3.04 -3.33
N LEU A 31 7.05 3.10 -3.55
CA LEU A 31 7.98 2.08 -3.11
C LEU A 31 8.44 2.42 -1.70
N LEU A 32 8.21 1.48 -0.77
CA LEU A 32 8.55 1.63 0.63
C LEU A 32 9.64 0.65 1.03
N ARG A 33 10.46 1.03 2.00
CA ARG A 33 11.41 0.15 2.68
C ARG A 33 11.03 -0.02 4.14
N CYS A 34 10.92 -1.25 4.61
CA CYS A 34 10.77 -1.53 6.04
C CYS A 34 12.03 -1.10 6.78
N ARG A 35 11.87 -0.25 7.81
CA ARG A 35 13.00 0.27 8.59
C ARG A 35 13.69 -0.79 9.46
N GLU A 36 12.98 -1.87 9.81
CA GLU A 36 13.53 -2.92 10.67
C GLU A 36 14.31 -3.98 9.91
N CYS A 37 13.80 -4.45 8.77
CA CYS A 37 14.38 -5.58 8.05
C CYS A 37 14.90 -5.24 6.65
N GLY A 38 14.68 -4.02 6.16
CA GLY A 38 15.13 -3.58 4.83
C GLY A 38 14.32 -4.12 3.65
N GLN A 39 13.31 -4.96 3.88
CA GLN A 39 12.43 -5.47 2.82
C GLN A 39 11.73 -4.32 2.08
N LEU A 40 11.72 -4.39 0.76
CA LEU A 40 10.96 -3.46 -0.07
C LEU A 40 9.51 -3.92 -0.23
N TYR A 41 8.62 -2.94 -0.29
CA TYR A 41 7.20 -3.12 -0.50
C TYR A 41 6.70 -2.12 -1.54
N SER A 42 5.95 -2.60 -2.52
CA SER A 42 5.05 -1.72 -3.25
C SER A 42 3.82 -1.46 -2.37
N TYR A 43 3.53 -0.19 -2.16
CA TYR A 43 2.38 0.29 -1.41
C TYR A 43 1.40 0.95 -2.36
N GLU A 44 0.13 0.61 -2.21
CA GLU A 44 -0.98 1.28 -2.87
C GLU A 44 -1.97 1.77 -1.83
N PHE A 45 -2.40 3.01 -2.00
CA PHE A 45 -3.51 3.63 -1.31
C PHE A 45 -4.63 3.90 -2.31
N PHE A 46 -5.87 3.64 -1.89
CA PHE A 46 -7.06 3.99 -2.65
C PHE A 46 -8.19 4.42 -1.72
N GLU A 47 -8.88 5.49 -2.08
CA GLU A 47 -10.02 6.04 -1.37
C GLU A 47 -11.28 6.02 -2.24
N ILE A 48 -12.38 5.50 -1.68
CA ILE A 48 -13.71 5.65 -2.25
C ILE A 48 -14.37 6.85 -1.56
N VAL A 49 -14.49 7.94 -2.31
CA VAL A 49 -15.12 9.17 -1.81
C VAL A 49 -16.63 9.00 -1.69
N ASP A 50 -17.14 9.16 -0.48
CA ASP A 50 -18.54 9.25 -0.15
C ASP A 50 -18.93 10.72 -0.04
N TRP A 51 -19.50 11.25 -1.12
CA TRP A 51 -19.95 12.65 -1.19
C TRP A 51 -21.24 12.93 -0.40
N GLU A 52 -21.89 11.91 0.16
CA GLU A 52 -23.14 12.07 0.92
C GLU A 52 -22.86 12.22 2.42
N GLU A 53 -22.24 11.21 3.03
CA GLU A 53 -22.01 11.17 4.48
C GLU A 53 -20.56 11.52 4.88
N GLY A 54 -19.63 11.61 3.92
CA GLY A 54 -18.21 11.89 4.18
C GLY A 54 -17.48 10.75 4.90
N ASN A 55 -18.02 9.54 4.85
CA ASN A 55 -17.42 8.33 5.40
C ASN A 55 -16.56 7.65 4.33
N ASP A 56 -15.43 8.27 4.02
CA ASP A 56 -14.56 7.82 2.94
C ASP A 56 -13.88 6.50 3.33
N LYS A 57 -14.10 5.46 2.50
CA LYS A 57 -13.45 4.16 2.71
C LYS A 57 -12.06 4.21 2.13
N GLN A 58 -11.08 3.99 2.99
CA GLN A 58 -9.68 3.99 2.60
C GLN A 58 -9.10 2.59 2.68
N TYR A 59 -8.38 2.23 1.62
CA TYR A 59 -7.74 0.95 1.43
C TYR A 59 -6.24 1.14 1.30
N SER A 60 -5.49 0.23 1.90
CA SER A 60 -4.04 0.16 1.73
C SER A 60 -3.65 -1.27 1.42
N THR A 61 -2.78 -1.44 0.42
CA THR A 61 -2.22 -2.73 0.03
C THR A 61 -0.71 -2.65 0.07
N PHE A 62 -0.06 -3.61 0.70
CA PHE A 62 1.40 -3.76 0.70
C PHE A 62 1.75 -5.10 0.07
N VAL A 63 2.55 -5.06 -1.00
CA VAL A 63 3.08 -6.23 -1.70
C VAL A 63 4.60 -6.21 -1.56
N PRO A 64 5.23 -7.22 -0.93
CA PRO A 64 6.68 -7.29 -0.90
C PRO A 64 7.22 -7.52 -2.31
N VAL A 65 8.29 -6.80 -2.64
CA VAL A 65 8.98 -6.86 -3.92
C VAL A 65 10.47 -7.00 -3.66
N ASN A 66 11.16 -7.79 -4.46
CA ASN A 66 12.57 -8.14 -4.30
C ASN A 66 13.39 -7.82 -5.55
N THR A 67 12.75 -7.70 -6.71
CA THR A 67 13.41 -7.38 -7.98
C THR A 67 12.79 -6.18 -8.68
N THR A 68 13.56 -5.58 -9.59
CA THR A 68 13.09 -4.46 -10.42
C THR A 68 11.91 -4.87 -11.30
N GLU A 69 11.87 -6.12 -11.76
CA GLU A 69 10.77 -6.67 -12.55
C GLU A 69 9.48 -6.78 -11.74
N GLU A 70 9.56 -7.19 -10.47
CA GLU A 70 8.40 -7.22 -9.57
C GLU A 70 7.88 -5.80 -9.29
N ILE A 71 8.79 -4.84 -9.08
CA ILE A 71 8.43 -3.43 -8.90
C ILE A 71 7.69 -2.91 -10.14
N ALA A 72 8.22 -3.18 -11.34
CA ALA A 72 7.59 -2.78 -12.60
C ALA A 72 6.22 -3.45 -12.80
N ALA A 73 6.10 -4.74 -12.51
CA ALA A 73 4.85 -5.48 -12.66
C ALA A 73 3.75 -4.97 -11.71
N VAL A 74 4.09 -4.61 -10.48
CA VAL A 74 3.10 -4.02 -9.55
C VAL A 74 2.75 -2.59 -9.97
N LYS A 75 3.74 -1.80 -10.42
CA LYS A 75 3.52 -0.42 -10.90
C LYS A 75 2.58 -0.35 -12.11
N ASP A 76 2.65 -1.32 -13.02
CA ASP A 76 1.79 -1.39 -14.22
C ASP A 76 0.43 -2.06 -13.95
N SER A 77 0.23 -2.63 -12.76
CA SER A 77 -1.03 -3.29 -12.41
C SER A 77 -2.16 -2.28 -12.18
N SER A 78 -3.42 -2.70 -12.29
CA SER A 78 -4.57 -1.90 -11.82
C SER A 78 -4.84 -2.12 -10.33
N TYR A 79 -5.65 -1.24 -9.71
CA TYR A 79 -6.10 -1.40 -8.31
C TYR A 79 -6.83 -2.74 -8.03
N ILE A 80 -7.35 -3.40 -9.07
CA ILE A 80 -7.92 -4.76 -8.94
C ILE A 80 -6.81 -5.82 -9.06
N THR A 81 -5.89 -5.63 -9.99
CA THR A 81 -4.86 -6.62 -10.35
C THR A 81 -3.79 -6.74 -9.28
N ILE A 82 -3.49 -5.68 -8.54
CA ILE A 82 -2.54 -5.70 -7.42
C ILE A 82 -2.90 -6.76 -6.35
N HIS A 83 -4.19 -7.07 -6.19
CA HIS A 83 -4.64 -8.11 -5.26
C HIS A 83 -4.34 -9.54 -5.71
N ARG A 84 -3.75 -9.73 -6.91
CA ARG A 84 -3.26 -11.03 -7.39
C ARG A 84 -1.84 -11.34 -6.94
N PHE A 85 -1.09 -10.34 -6.45
CA PHE A 85 0.25 -10.56 -5.92
C PHE A 85 0.19 -11.13 -4.50
N PHE A 86 1.09 -12.05 -4.20
CA PHE A 86 1.20 -12.71 -2.90
C PHE A 86 2.68 -12.96 -2.52
N PRO A 87 3.02 -12.90 -1.23
CA PRO A 87 2.13 -12.55 -0.11
C PRO A 87 1.71 -11.07 -0.15
N ARG A 88 0.63 -10.69 0.55
CA ARG A 88 0.22 -9.27 0.67
C ARG A 88 -0.39 -8.97 2.02
N LEU A 89 -0.34 -7.70 2.39
CA LEU A 89 -1.04 -7.16 3.55
C LEU A 89 -2.08 -6.15 3.08
N ASN A 90 -3.28 -6.21 3.62
CA ASN A 90 -4.33 -5.23 3.33
C ASN A 90 -4.75 -4.55 4.63
N GLY A 91 -4.89 -3.23 4.60
CA GLY A 91 -5.49 -2.44 5.67
C GLY A 91 -6.73 -1.72 5.16
N THR A 92 -7.78 -1.68 5.97
CA THR A 92 -8.99 -0.88 5.70
C THR A 92 -9.20 0.09 6.85
N HIS A 93 -9.31 1.37 6.53
CA HIS A 93 -9.56 2.44 7.48
C HIS A 93 -10.80 3.23 7.05
N TRP A 94 -11.53 3.72 8.04
CA TRP A 94 -12.65 4.63 7.84
C TRP A 94 -12.20 5.98 8.34
N VAL A 95 -12.25 6.99 7.47
CA VAL A 95 -12.06 8.37 7.90
C VAL A 95 -13.44 9.01 7.89
N GLY A 96 -14.07 9.06 9.07
CA GLY A 96 -15.24 9.91 9.28
C GLY A 96 -14.77 11.35 9.49
N LYS A 97 -15.38 12.31 8.80
CA LYS A 97 -15.17 13.74 9.08
C LYS A 97 -15.77 14.18 10.40
#